data_AF-A0A812PD07-F1
#
_entry.id   AF-A0A812PD07-F1
#
_cell.length_a   1.000
_cell.length_b   1.000
_cell.length_c   1.000
_cell.angle_alpha   90.00
_cell.angle_beta   90.00
_cell.angle_gamma   90.00
#
_symmetry.space_group_name_H-M   'P 1'
#
loop_
_entity.id
_entity.type
_entity.pdbx_description
1 polymer ?
#
loop_
_entity_poly.entity_id
_entity_poly.type
_entity_poly.pdbx_seq_one_letter_code
_entity_poly.pdbx_strand_id
1 'polypeptide(L)'
;MECLRAELGHHAPTSAPQHLRLHASLKSREPETLDDSLFWKRATSPTSETETDDLSRSSLSSFERSSSDETLEHEQHELESVREVVHLSKARALALQKELLAAFSAPSFQKCFSELVRGKKRVLYEQLVSKQQLELIGKYGFEVSSAGLMDMQQALKKFSDDPDILVNDLAIEEVLAIDRTHISQSNEEQIHAKHNPKPVTSVSVCDLLRSQLVSFGYAPFQSSIQQLKDTVDSRLGRPDPQGYYHLPGRAELALQVQKEILPSFGFEGSKVGVQDPCPPRHAALPFNLPIADTTSSFSCV
;
A
#
# COMPACT_ATOMS: atom_id res chain seq x y z
N MET A 1 -15.27 19.74 -5.92
CA MET A 1 -15.00 20.84 -4.95
C MET A 1 -16.14 21.07 -3.96
N GLU A 2 -17.42 20.91 -4.35
CA GLU A 2 -18.54 21.01 -3.41
C GLU A 2 -18.56 19.87 -2.37
N CYS A 3 -18.14 18.65 -2.74
CA CYS A 3 -17.96 17.52 -1.81
C CYS A 3 -16.99 17.90 -0.67
N LEU A 4 -15.83 18.47 -1.01
CA LEU A 4 -14.83 18.94 -0.03
C LEU A 4 -15.33 20.11 0.83
N ARG A 5 -16.14 21.02 0.28
CA ARG A 5 -16.67 22.17 1.02
C ARG A 5 -17.71 21.75 2.06
N ALA A 6 -18.53 20.76 1.73
CA ALA A 6 -19.53 20.23 2.66
C ALA A 6 -18.88 19.37 3.75
N GLU A 7 -17.83 18.60 3.42
CA GLU A 7 -17.27 17.64 4.36
C GLU A 7 -16.14 18.15 5.25
N LEU A 8 -15.32 19.12 4.80
CA LEU A 8 -14.15 19.55 5.58
C LEU A 8 -14.43 20.72 6.54
N GLY A 9 -15.57 21.38 6.44
CA GLY A 9 -15.90 22.54 7.29
C GLY A 9 -14.88 23.69 7.15
N HIS A 10 -15.20 24.88 7.63
CA HIS A 10 -14.29 26.02 7.59
C HIS A 10 -13.34 26.04 8.81
N HIS A 11 -12.69 24.92 9.10
CA HIS A 11 -11.64 24.91 10.11
C HIS A 11 -10.31 25.32 9.48
N ALA A 12 -9.83 26.51 9.85
CA ALA A 12 -8.49 26.96 9.51
C ALA A 12 -7.45 25.99 10.09
N PRO A 13 -6.40 25.60 9.34
CA PRO A 13 -5.40 24.68 9.83
C PRO A 13 -4.55 25.37 10.90
N THR A 14 -4.77 25.03 12.17
CA THR A 14 -3.89 25.43 13.27
C THR A 14 -2.88 24.32 13.54
N SER A 15 -1.60 24.63 13.29
CA SER A 15 -0.40 23.80 13.48
C SER A 15 -0.20 22.63 12.50
N ALA A 16 1.06 22.43 12.12
CA ALA A 16 1.51 21.51 11.08
C ALA A 16 1.32 20.03 11.49
N PRO A 17 0.72 19.18 10.63
CA PRO A 17 0.57 17.77 10.93
C PRO A 17 1.89 17.03 10.66
N GLN A 18 2.44 16.41 11.70
CA GLN A 18 3.53 15.44 11.58
C GLN A 18 2.99 14.14 10.95
N HIS A 19 3.79 13.59 10.04
CA HIS A 19 3.51 12.49 9.12
C HIS A 19 2.85 11.25 9.76
N LEU A 20 1.62 10.93 9.33
CA LEU A 20 1.03 9.60 9.51
C LEU A 20 1.11 8.84 8.18
N ARG A 21 2.18 8.06 8.05
CA ARG A 21 2.34 7.08 6.99
C ARG A 21 1.77 5.78 7.56
N LEU A 22 0.64 5.29 7.03
CA LEU A 22 0.38 3.86 7.06
C LEU A 22 1.63 3.22 6.46
N HIS A 23 2.41 2.52 7.29
CA HIS A 23 3.54 1.76 6.80
C HIS A 23 2.98 0.66 5.91
N ALA A 24 2.83 0.96 4.61
CA ALA A 24 2.86 -0.05 3.56
C ALA A 24 4.18 -0.79 3.74
N SER A 25 4.10 -1.93 4.41
CA SER A 25 5.22 -2.79 4.74
C SER A 25 5.67 -3.51 3.48
N LEU A 26 6.33 -2.79 2.57
CA LEU A 26 7.22 -3.40 1.59
C LEU A 26 8.51 -3.78 2.31
N LYS A 27 8.46 -4.91 3.01
CA LYS A 27 9.63 -5.56 3.60
C LYS A 27 10.38 -6.27 2.48
N SER A 28 11.37 -5.61 1.89
CA SER A 28 12.56 -6.21 1.25
C SER A 28 13.59 -5.13 0.86
N ARG A 29 14.30 -4.57 1.84
CA ARG A 29 15.70 -4.13 1.65
C ARG A 29 16.41 -4.06 3.00
N GLU A 30 17.43 -4.89 3.17
CA GLU A 30 18.32 -4.94 4.33
C GLU A 30 19.15 -3.67 4.49
N PRO A 31 19.73 -3.41 5.69
CA PRO A 31 20.09 -2.08 6.15
C PRO A 31 21.51 -1.72 5.73
N GLU A 32 21.67 -0.55 5.10
CA GLU A 32 22.92 0.19 5.21
C GLU A 32 22.85 1.00 6.50
N THR A 33 23.85 0.79 7.34
CA THR A 33 24.07 1.48 8.61
C THR A 33 24.13 2.99 8.37
N LEU A 34 23.11 3.72 8.80
CA LEU A 34 23.15 5.16 8.98
C LEU A 34 22.62 5.48 10.37
N ASP A 35 23.46 6.22 11.08
CA ASP A 35 23.39 6.63 12.48
C ASP A 35 22.15 7.51 12.74
N ASP A 36 21.10 6.91 13.30
CA ASP A 36 19.84 7.57 13.70
C ASP A 36 19.90 8.14 15.14
N SER A 37 21.06 8.66 15.58
CA SER A 37 21.22 9.23 16.93
C SER A 37 20.96 10.73 17.06
N LEU A 38 20.47 11.42 16.02
CA LEU A 38 20.33 12.89 16.07
C LEU A 38 19.12 13.43 15.30
N PHE A 39 17.88 13.29 15.81
CA PHE A 39 16.81 14.21 15.36
C PHE A 39 15.60 14.38 16.30
N TRP A 40 15.77 14.35 17.62
CA TRP A 40 14.75 14.86 18.56
C TRP A 40 15.36 15.66 19.70
N LYS A 41 15.75 16.91 19.43
CA LYS A 41 15.79 17.96 20.47
C LYS A 41 15.28 19.28 19.89
N ARG A 42 14.31 19.83 20.62
CA ARG A 42 13.85 21.23 20.65
C ARG A 42 12.66 21.59 19.75
N ALA A 43 11.49 21.66 20.38
CA ALA A 43 10.64 22.85 20.35
C ALA A 43 9.60 22.76 21.49
N THR A 44 9.86 23.46 22.58
CA THR A 44 8.82 24.01 23.45
C THR A 44 8.26 25.28 22.79
N SER A 45 6.97 25.47 22.98
CA SER A 45 6.06 26.48 22.42
C SER A 45 6.37 27.94 22.84
N PRO A 46 5.42 28.89 22.76
CA PRO A 46 5.14 29.77 21.62
C PRO A 46 5.37 31.26 21.99
N THR A 47 5.50 32.14 21.01
CA THR A 47 5.39 33.59 21.27
C THR A 47 4.59 34.30 20.19
N SER A 48 3.60 35.02 20.68
CA SER A 48 2.76 36.03 20.06
C SER A 48 3.55 37.13 19.34
N GLU A 49 2.90 37.70 18.31
CA GLU A 49 2.79 39.12 17.93
C GLU A 49 4.00 40.02 18.29
N THR A 50 4.59 40.83 17.41
CA THR A 50 4.03 42.07 16.86
C THR A 50 5.07 42.70 15.92
N GLU A 51 4.58 43.50 14.96
CA GLU A 51 5.24 44.57 14.19
C GLU A 51 6.77 44.77 14.27
N THR A 52 7.43 44.69 13.13
CA THR A 52 8.73 45.32 12.89
C THR A 52 8.52 46.65 12.19
N ASP A 53 8.66 47.74 12.94
CA ASP A 53 9.11 49.02 12.40
C ASP A 53 10.55 49.30 12.84
N ASP A 54 11.14 50.16 12.04
CA ASP A 54 12.54 50.43 11.76
C ASP A 54 13.42 50.94 12.94
N LEU A 55 14.74 50.75 12.74
CA LEU A 55 15.89 51.50 13.27
C LEU A 55 16.47 51.29 14.70
N SER A 56 17.80 51.13 14.66
CA SER A 56 18.82 51.66 15.59
C SER A 56 19.20 50.88 16.85
N ARG A 57 20.24 50.04 16.67
CA ARG A 57 21.59 50.27 17.21
C ARG A 57 21.66 51.07 18.53
N SER A 58 21.95 50.40 19.65
CA SER A 58 23.03 50.73 20.60
C SER A 58 23.00 49.90 21.89
N SER A 59 24.20 49.69 22.42
CA SER A 59 24.53 49.59 23.85
C SER A 59 24.24 48.31 24.62
N LEU A 60 25.32 47.53 24.71
CA LEU A 60 25.70 46.74 25.87
C LEU A 60 25.48 47.51 27.18
N SER A 61 24.69 46.95 28.10
CA SER A 61 24.82 47.23 29.53
C SER A 61 24.65 45.95 30.32
N SER A 62 25.74 45.52 30.93
CA SER A 62 25.79 44.56 32.03
C SER A 62 24.81 44.96 33.13
N PHE A 63 23.93 44.03 33.49
CA PHE A 63 23.20 44.10 34.76
C PHE A 63 23.15 42.70 35.36
N GLU A 64 24.13 42.41 36.21
CA GLU A 64 24.01 41.36 37.20
C GLU A 64 23.05 41.85 38.29
N ARG A 65 21.95 41.13 38.55
CA ARG A 65 21.39 41.00 39.89
C ARG A 65 20.25 39.98 39.99
N SER A 66 20.42 39.13 40.99
CA SER A 66 19.40 38.53 41.88
C SER A 66 18.40 37.57 41.25
N SER A 67 18.52 36.26 41.53
CA SER A 67 18.20 35.60 42.82
C SER A 67 16.71 35.60 43.11
N SER A 68 16.24 34.40 43.49
CA SER A 68 14.92 34.01 44.01
C SER A 68 13.75 34.01 43.02
N ASP A 69 13.47 32.84 42.43
CA ASP A 69 12.13 32.21 42.54
C ASP A 69 12.22 30.72 42.15
N GLU A 70 12.63 29.87 43.10
CA GLU A 70 12.58 28.41 42.98
C GLU A 70 11.29 27.89 43.62
N THR A 71 10.13 27.97 42.94
CA THR A 71 8.91 27.36 43.53
C THR A 71 7.77 26.98 42.57
N LEU A 72 7.98 26.64 41.30
CA LEU A 72 6.86 26.23 40.40
C LEU A 72 7.19 25.13 39.37
N GLU A 73 8.02 24.14 39.72
CA GLU A 73 8.28 22.97 38.83
C GLU A 73 7.71 21.64 39.36
N HIS A 74 6.85 21.64 40.39
CA HIS A 74 6.39 20.39 41.04
C HIS A 74 4.93 19.97 40.75
N GLU A 75 4.18 20.67 39.90
CA GLU A 75 2.77 20.32 39.59
C GLU A 75 2.50 19.86 38.14
N GLN A 76 3.54 19.57 37.34
CA GLN A 76 3.35 19.02 35.98
C GLN A 76 3.44 17.50 35.88
N HIS A 77 3.70 16.78 36.97
CA HIS A 77 3.95 15.33 36.95
C HIS A 77 2.80 14.43 37.45
N GLU A 78 1.68 14.99 37.91
CA GLU A 78 0.58 14.21 38.52
C GLU A 78 -0.67 14.06 37.64
N LEU A 79 -0.63 14.54 36.40
CA LEU A 79 -1.67 14.29 35.38
C LEU A 79 -1.15 13.42 34.24
N GLU A 80 -0.17 12.56 34.52
CA GLU A 80 0.10 11.35 33.71
C GLU A 80 -1.07 10.36 33.95
N SER A 81 -2.26 10.78 33.51
CA SER A 81 -3.48 10.00 33.43
C SER A 81 -3.12 8.65 32.85
N VAL A 82 -3.25 7.61 33.67
CA VAL A 82 -3.00 6.20 33.32
C VAL A 82 -3.75 5.90 32.02
N ARG A 83 -3.05 5.99 30.88
CA ARG A 83 -3.62 5.65 29.58
C ARG A 83 -3.81 4.14 29.58
N GLU A 84 -5.06 3.72 29.76
CA GLU A 84 -5.41 2.32 29.71
C GLU A 84 -5.13 1.79 28.30
N VAL A 85 -4.15 0.88 28.20
CA VAL A 85 -3.73 0.33 26.92
C VAL A 85 -4.87 -0.52 26.36
N VAL A 86 -5.47 -0.07 25.26
CA VAL A 86 -6.59 -0.78 24.64
C VAL A 86 -6.10 -2.10 24.04
N HIS A 87 -6.61 -3.21 24.55
CA HIS A 87 -6.32 -4.54 24.03
C HIS A 87 -7.38 -4.97 22.99
N LEU A 88 -6.96 -5.07 21.73
CA LEU A 88 -7.81 -5.53 20.64
C LEU A 88 -7.77 -7.07 20.55
N SER A 89 -8.94 -7.72 20.52
CA SER A 89 -9.03 -9.16 20.22
C SER A 89 -9.06 -9.40 18.71
N LYS A 90 -8.72 -10.60 18.23
CA LYS A 90 -8.75 -10.94 16.79
C LYS A 90 -10.13 -10.63 16.15
N ALA A 91 -11.21 -11.01 16.83
CA ALA A 91 -12.57 -10.77 16.33
C ALA A 91 -12.88 -9.26 16.18
N ARG A 92 -12.44 -8.44 17.15
CA ARG A 92 -12.58 -6.99 17.07
C ARG A 92 -11.68 -6.36 16.01
N ALA A 93 -10.45 -6.87 15.84
CA ALA A 93 -9.54 -6.43 14.77
C ALA A 93 -10.15 -6.65 13.38
N LEU A 94 -10.70 -7.84 13.14
CA LEU A 94 -11.38 -8.16 11.89
C LEU A 94 -12.63 -7.30 11.66
N ALA A 95 -13.43 -7.08 12.71
CA ALA A 95 -14.60 -6.20 12.61
C ALA A 95 -14.21 -4.75 12.25
N LEU A 96 -13.16 -4.23 12.90
CA LEU A 96 -12.62 -2.89 12.63
C LEU A 96 -12.14 -2.77 11.18
N GLN A 97 -11.36 -3.72 10.68
CA GLN A 97 -10.91 -3.70 9.29
C GLN A 97 -12.07 -3.80 8.29
N LYS A 98 -13.10 -4.60 8.57
CA LYS A 98 -14.29 -4.68 7.71
C LYS A 98 -15.08 -3.36 7.68
N GLU A 99 -15.23 -2.69 8.82
CA GLU A 99 -15.86 -1.37 8.88
C GLU A 99 -15.04 -0.32 8.13
N LEU A 100 -13.71 -0.33 8.28
CA LEU A 100 -12.79 0.54 7.55
C LEU A 100 -12.90 0.32 6.04
N LEU A 101 -12.83 -0.94 5.60
CA LEU A 101 -12.97 -1.30 4.19
C LEU A 101 -14.32 -0.82 3.64
N ALA A 102 -15.42 -1.09 4.34
CA ALA A 102 -16.75 -0.63 3.91
C ALA A 102 -16.85 0.90 3.82
N ALA A 103 -16.26 1.64 4.77
CA ALA A 103 -16.25 3.09 4.77
C ALA A 103 -15.41 3.65 3.61
N PHE A 104 -14.24 3.07 3.34
CA PHE A 104 -13.40 3.48 2.22
C PHE A 104 -13.97 3.06 0.87
N SER A 105 -14.71 1.95 0.78
CA SER A 105 -15.39 1.54 -0.45
C SER A 105 -16.69 2.32 -0.71
N ALA A 106 -17.14 3.16 0.23
CA ALA A 106 -18.39 3.91 0.08
C ALA A 106 -18.32 4.84 -1.14
N PRO A 107 -19.38 4.92 -1.98
CA PRO A 107 -19.36 5.76 -3.19
C PRO A 107 -19.11 7.25 -2.91
N SER A 108 -19.60 7.78 -1.79
CA SER A 108 -19.36 9.16 -1.36
C SER A 108 -17.87 9.40 -1.09
N PHE A 109 -17.24 8.52 -0.32
CA PHE A 109 -15.81 8.56 -0.03
C PHE A 109 -14.99 8.45 -1.32
N GLN A 110 -15.26 7.45 -2.16
CA GLN A 110 -14.52 7.23 -3.41
C GLN A 110 -14.65 8.38 -4.40
N LYS A 111 -15.81 9.05 -4.46
CA LYS A 111 -15.98 10.28 -5.25
C LYS A 111 -15.09 11.41 -4.74
N CYS A 112 -15.09 11.67 -3.44
CA CYS A 112 -14.26 12.71 -2.83
C CYS A 112 -12.75 12.36 -2.96
N PHE A 113 -12.40 11.08 -2.75
CA PHE A 113 -11.05 10.55 -2.89
C PHE A 113 -10.51 10.70 -4.32
N SER A 114 -11.27 10.28 -5.34
CA SER A 114 -10.88 10.42 -6.75
C SER A 114 -10.71 11.88 -7.20
N GLU A 115 -11.54 12.80 -6.70
CA GLU A 115 -11.35 14.25 -6.93
C GLU A 115 -10.00 14.75 -6.39
N LEU A 116 -9.61 14.32 -5.17
CA LEU A 116 -8.35 14.70 -4.55
C LEU A 116 -7.13 14.13 -5.26
N VAL A 117 -7.24 12.87 -5.69
CA VAL A 117 -6.24 12.17 -6.49
C VAL A 117 -5.96 12.91 -7.79
N ARG A 118 -7.01 13.24 -8.55
CA ARG A 118 -6.89 14.00 -9.80
C ARG A 118 -6.28 15.38 -9.59
N GLY A 119 -6.59 16.01 -8.45
CA GLY A 119 -6.03 17.30 -8.05
C GLY A 119 -4.60 17.26 -7.51
N LYS A 120 -3.98 16.07 -7.37
CA LYS A 120 -2.65 15.86 -6.75
C LYS A 120 -2.53 16.48 -5.34
N LYS A 121 -3.63 16.58 -4.59
CA LYS A 121 -3.66 17.23 -3.27
C LYS A 121 -3.43 16.20 -2.15
N ARG A 122 -2.20 15.71 -2.04
CA ARG A 122 -1.83 14.63 -1.11
C ARG A 122 -2.17 14.92 0.36
N VAL A 123 -2.00 16.15 0.83
CA VAL A 123 -2.29 16.52 2.23
C VAL A 123 -3.78 16.35 2.55
N LEU A 124 -4.66 16.74 1.63
CA LEU A 124 -6.11 16.59 1.83
C LEU A 124 -6.56 15.12 1.79
N TYR A 125 -5.83 14.27 1.07
CA TYR A 125 -6.06 12.83 1.08
C TYR A 125 -5.84 12.23 2.47
N GLU A 126 -4.71 12.56 3.10
CA GLU A 126 -4.38 12.06 4.44
C GLU A 126 -5.41 12.53 5.47
N GLN A 127 -5.91 13.76 5.33
CA GLN A 127 -6.99 14.30 6.16
C GLN A 127 -8.32 13.57 5.95
N LEU A 128 -8.70 13.27 4.70
CA LEU A 128 -9.93 12.54 4.38
C LEU A 128 -9.91 11.13 4.99
N VAL A 129 -8.80 10.41 4.83
CA VAL A 129 -8.62 9.08 5.41
C VAL A 129 -8.67 9.15 6.94
N SER A 130 -7.92 10.06 7.54
CA SER A 130 -7.86 10.20 9.00
C SER A 130 -9.23 10.53 9.59
N LYS A 131 -9.99 11.44 8.96
CA LYS A 131 -11.35 11.76 9.36
C LYS A 131 -12.24 10.51 9.38
N GLN A 132 -12.22 9.74 8.30
CA GLN A 132 -13.04 8.53 8.19
C GLN A 132 -12.65 7.47 9.24
N GLN A 133 -11.35 7.35 9.55
CA GLN A 133 -10.86 6.46 10.60
C GLN A 133 -11.33 6.92 12.00
N LEU A 134 -11.20 8.22 12.31
CA LEU A 134 -11.57 8.80 13.60
C LEU A 134 -13.05 8.53 13.95
N GLU A 135 -13.95 8.58 12.97
CA GLU A 135 -15.37 8.26 13.14
C GLU A 135 -15.61 6.80 13.60
N LEU A 136 -14.68 5.89 13.31
CA LEU A 136 -14.80 4.47 13.61
C LEU A 136 -14.06 4.07 14.89
N ILE A 137 -12.86 4.62 15.14
CA ILE A 137 -11.98 4.11 16.20
C ILE A 137 -12.57 4.24 17.61
N GLY A 138 -13.43 5.23 17.84
CA GLY A 138 -14.12 5.41 19.13
C GLY A 138 -14.99 4.21 19.52
N LYS A 139 -15.60 3.52 18.55
CA LYS A 139 -16.38 2.29 18.78
C LYS A 139 -15.52 1.13 19.28
N TYR A 140 -14.22 1.19 18.99
CA TYR A 140 -13.26 0.17 19.33
C TYR A 140 -12.51 0.47 20.64
N GLY A 141 -12.86 1.56 21.31
CA GLY A 141 -12.29 1.98 22.59
C GLY A 141 -11.01 2.80 22.46
N PHE A 142 -10.61 3.17 21.24
CA PHE A 142 -9.50 4.08 21.04
C PHE A 142 -9.97 5.53 21.20
N GLU A 143 -9.06 6.39 21.63
CA GLU A 143 -9.29 7.83 21.69
C GLU A 143 -9.55 8.39 20.29
N VAL A 144 -10.55 9.26 20.12
CA VAL A 144 -10.87 9.91 18.83
C VAL A 144 -9.88 11.06 18.57
N SER A 145 -8.62 10.71 18.44
CA SER A 145 -7.50 11.64 18.22
C SER A 145 -6.44 11.02 17.32
N SER A 146 -5.48 11.86 16.89
CA SER A 146 -4.32 11.37 16.13
C SER A 146 -3.53 10.31 16.91
N ALA A 147 -3.41 10.47 18.23
CA ALA A 147 -2.75 9.49 19.09
C ALA A 147 -3.51 8.16 19.11
N GLY A 148 -4.84 8.18 19.24
CA GLY A 148 -5.65 6.96 19.19
C GLY A 148 -5.60 6.23 17.85
N LEU A 149 -5.40 6.94 16.72
CA LEU A 149 -5.13 6.31 15.42
C LEU A 149 -3.80 5.55 15.43
N MET A 150 -2.75 6.12 16.02
CA MET A 150 -1.46 5.43 16.16
C MET A 150 -1.60 4.20 17.06
N ASP A 151 -2.31 4.31 18.17
CA ASP A 151 -2.57 3.19 19.08
C ASP A 151 -3.36 2.08 18.39
N MET A 152 -4.37 2.44 17.59
CA MET A 152 -5.11 1.50 16.74
C MET A 152 -4.20 0.76 15.76
N GLN A 153 -3.36 1.49 15.03
CA GLN A 153 -2.42 0.88 14.07
C GLN A 153 -1.43 -0.05 14.77
N GLN A 154 -0.90 0.37 15.93
CA GLN A 154 0.01 -0.45 16.72
C GLN A 154 -0.68 -1.70 17.27
N ALA A 155 -1.96 -1.61 17.64
CA ALA A 155 -2.76 -2.77 18.07
C ALA A 155 -2.99 -3.76 16.92
N LEU A 156 -3.33 -3.27 15.72
CA LEU A 156 -3.51 -4.10 14.52
C LEU A 156 -2.22 -4.81 14.09
N LYS A 157 -1.05 -4.17 14.26
CA LYS A 157 0.26 -4.74 13.93
C LYS A 157 0.56 -6.06 14.65
N LYS A 158 -0.05 -6.30 15.82
CA LYS A 158 0.07 -7.58 16.56
C LYS A 158 -0.51 -8.78 15.80
N PHE A 159 -1.30 -8.53 14.75
CA PHE A 159 -1.95 -9.53 13.93
C PHE A 159 -1.40 -9.60 12.49
N SER A 160 -0.19 -9.09 12.24
CA SER A 160 0.39 -9.06 10.88
C SER A 160 0.55 -10.44 10.23
N ASP A 161 0.63 -11.49 11.05
CA ASP A 161 0.82 -12.87 10.58
C ASP A 161 -0.52 -13.61 10.38
N ASP A 162 -1.66 -12.98 10.70
CA ASP A 162 -2.98 -13.58 10.55
C ASP A 162 -3.49 -13.41 9.10
N PRO A 163 -3.83 -14.51 8.40
CA PRO A 163 -4.17 -14.44 6.98
C PRO A 163 -5.48 -13.68 6.72
N ASP A 164 -6.46 -13.76 7.63
CA ASP A 164 -7.74 -13.08 7.46
C ASP A 164 -7.57 -11.55 7.56
N ILE A 165 -6.71 -11.13 8.49
CA ILE A 165 -6.38 -9.71 8.70
C ILE A 165 -5.54 -9.18 7.54
N LEU A 166 -4.59 -9.98 7.04
CA LEU A 166 -3.78 -9.62 5.87
C LEU A 166 -4.63 -9.43 4.62
N VAL A 167 -5.61 -10.29 4.37
CA VAL A 167 -6.52 -10.16 3.22
C VAL A 167 -7.31 -8.84 3.28
N ASN A 168 -7.83 -8.47 4.45
CA ASN A 168 -8.53 -7.19 4.59
C ASN A 168 -7.60 -5.99 4.48
N ASP A 169 -6.38 -6.09 5.01
CA ASP A 169 -5.37 -5.03 4.91
C ASP A 169 -5.04 -4.74 3.44
N LEU A 170 -4.80 -5.79 2.64
CA LEU A 170 -4.59 -5.68 1.19
C LEU A 170 -5.81 -5.10 0.47
N ALA A 171 -7.02 -5.49 0.85
CA ALA A 171 -8.24 -4.94 0.27
C ALA A 171 -8.41 -3.44 0.59
N ILE A 172 -8.08 -3.02 1.82
CA ILE A 172 -8.07 -1.60 2.21
C ILE A 172 -7.01 -0.84 1.41
N GLU A 173 -5.80 -1.38 1.31
CA GLU A 173 -4.72 -0.81 0.49
C GLU A 173 -5.14 -0.68 -0.97
N GLU A 174 -5.85 -1.66 -1.53
CA GLU A 174 -6.34 -1.62 -2.92
C GLU A 174 -7.41 -0.55 -3.11
N VAL A 175 -8.36 -0.42 -2.18
CA VAL A 175 -9.41 0.61 -2.25
C VAL A 175 -8.87 2.03 -2.02
N LEU A 176 -7.79 2.16 -1.26
CA LEU A 176 -7.06 3.41 -1.06
C LEU A 176 -5.93 3.61 -2.07
N ALA A 177 -5.64 2.62 -2.91
CA ALA A 177 -4.66 2.76 -3.96
C ALA A 177 -5.24 3.77 -4.95
N ILE A 178 -4.53 4.88 -5.09
CA ILE A 178 -4.67 5.73 -6.26
C ILE A 178 -4.48 4.82 -7.45
N ASP A 179 -5.52 4.62 -8.27
CA ASP A 179 -5.45 3.88 -9.53
C ASP A 179 -4.30 4.48 -10.35
N ARG A 180 -3.10 3.92 -10.17
CA ARG A 180 -1.89 4.31 -10.92
C ARG A 180 -2.09 3.98 -12.40
N THR A 181 -2.99 3.03 -12.65
CA THR A 181 -3.48 2.55 -13.94
C THR A 181 -4.17 3.63 -14.75
N HIS A 182 -4.98 4.50 -14.14
CA HIS A 182 -5.74 5.51 -14.89
C HIS A 182 -4.91 6.72 -15.36
N ILE A 183 -3.74 6.96 -14.77
CA ILE A 183 -2.82 8.01 -15.25
C ILE A 183 -2.04 7.52 -16.49
N SER A 184 -1.91 6.20 -16.69
CA SER A 184 -1.15 5.62 -17.81
C SER A 184 -1.98 5.33 -19.06
N GLN A 185 -3.31 5.34 -18.97
CA GLN A 185 -4.18 5.01 -20.12
C GLN A 185 -4.64 6.21 -20.95
N SER A 186 -4.39 7.46 -20.54
CA SER A 186 -4.81 8.63 -21.34
C SER A 186 -3.83 9.04 -22.45
N ASN A 187 -2.88 8.17 -22.80
CA ASN A 187 -2.00 8.35 -23.97
C ASN A 187 -2.16 7.18 -24.95
N GLU A 188 -3.40 6.72 -25.09
CA GLU A 188 -3.83 5.78 -26.12
C GLU A 188 -3.98 6.51 -27.48
N GLU A 189 -2.91 7.18 -27.91
CA GLU A 189 -2.70 7.51 -29.31
C GLU A 189 -1.27 7.11 -29.68
N GLN A 190 -1.20 6.27 -30.72
CA GLN A 190 -0.03 5.77 -31.47
C GLN A 190 0.61 4.50 -30.89
N ILE A 191 0.06 3.32 -31.22
CA ILE A 191 0.30 2.64 -32.51
C ILE A 191 1.78 2.70 -32.88
N HIS A 192 2.61 1.92 -32.20
CA HIS A 192 3.69 1.17 -32.85
C HIS A 192 4.02 -0.01 -31.95
N ALA A 193 4.05 -1.20 -32.55
CA ALA A 193 4.36 -2.49 -31.94
C ALA A 193 5.80 -2.55 -31.40
N LYS A 194 6.13 -1.70 -30.43
CA LYS A 194 7.27 -1.90 -29.55
C LYS A 194 6.77 -2.78 -28.43
N HIS A 195 7.25 -4.01 -28.41
CA HIS A 195 7.09 -4.96 -27.32
C HIS A 195 7.12 -4.22 -25.98
N ASN A 196 6.00 -4.24 -25.25
CA ASN A 196 6.00 -3.80 -23.87
C ASN A 196 7.08 -4.62 -23.15
N PRO A 197 8.00 -4.01 -22.39
CA PRO A 197 9.02 -4.76 -21.70
C PRO A 197 8.35 -5.73 -20.71
N LYS A 198 8.95 -6.91 -20.52
CA LYS A 198 8.52 -7.87 -19.49
C LYS A 198 8.37 -7.16 -18.14
N PRO A 199 7.34 -7.46 -17.33
CA PRO A 199 7.10 -6.80 -16.07
C PRO A 199 8.27 -7.08 -15.11
N VAL A 200 9.09 -6.06 -14.89
CA VAL A 200 10.21 -6.09 -13.93
C VAL A 200 9.83 -5.51 -12.57
N THR A 201 8.67 -4.87 -12.47
CA THR A 201 8.20 -4.24 -11.23
C THR A 201 7.06 -5.03 -10.61
N SER A 202 6.96 -5.00 -9.28
CA SER A 202 5.85 -5.60 -8.54
C SER A 202 4.49 -5.10 -9.04
N VAL A 203 4.37 -3.79 -9.32
CA VAL A 203 3.13 -3.18 -9.86
C VAL A 203 2.72 -3.80 -11.19
N SER A 204 3.65 -3.91 -12.14
CA SER A 204 3.36 -4.53 -13.44
C SER A 204 3.01 -6.01 -13.35
N VAL A 205 3.54 -6.73 -12.36
CA VAL A 205 3.15 -8.12 -12.09
C VAL A 205 1.75 -8.17 -11.51
N CYS A 206 1.39 -7.30 -10.56
CA CYS A 206 0.03 -7.18 -10.04
C CYS A 206 -0.96 -6.86 -11.17
N ASP A 207 -0.63 -5.96 -12.09
CA ASP A 207 -1.49 -5.62 -13.23
C ASP A 207 -1.71 -6.82 -14.15
N LEU A 208 -0.66 -7.61 -14.43
CA LEU A 208 -0.79 -8.88 -15.17
C LEU A 208 -1.72 -9.86 -14.46
N LEU A 209 -1.52 -10.06 -13.15
CA LEU A 209 -2.34 -10.97 -12.36
C LEU A 209 -3.80 -10.52 -12.31
N ARG A 210 -4.06 -9.21 -12.15
CA ARG A 210 -5.43 -8.66 -12.21
C ARG A 210 -6.06 -8.90 -13.58
N SER A 211 -5.33 -8.64 -14.66
CA SER A 211 -5.83 -8.89 -16.02
C SER A 211 -6.17 -10.37 -16.23
N GLN A 212 -5.31 -11.29 -15.76
CA GLN A 212 -5.59 -12.73 -15.80
C GLN A 212 -6.83 -13.10 -14.98
N LEU A 213 -6.96 -12.60 -13.74
CA LEU A 213 -8.12 -12.87 -12.88
C LEU A 213 -9.43 -12.41 -13.53
N VAL A 214 -9.45 -11.21 -14.11
CA VAL A 214 -10.63 -10.67 -14.80
C VAL A 214 -11.00 -11.55 -16.01
N SER A 215 -10.03 -11.88 -16.86
CA SER A 215 -10.31 -12.68 -18.07
C SER A 215 -10.71 -14.12 -17.74
N PHE A 216 -10.12 -14.73 -16.70
CA PHE A 216 -10.57 -16.03 -16.20
C PHE A 216 -11.97 -15.95 -15.57
N GLY A 217 -12.39 -14.80 -15.05
CA GLY A 217 -13.74 -14.58 -14.56
C GLY A 217 -14.81 -14.46 -15.64
N TYR A 218 -14.43 -14.38 -16.93
CA TYR A 218 -15.37 -14.11 -18.01
C TYR A 218 -16.33 -15.28 -18.28
N ALA A 219 -17.61 -14.97 -18.51
CA ALA A 219 -18.68 -15.98 -18.59
C ALA A 219 -18.47 -17.08 -19.66
N PRO A 220 -18.00 -16.78 -20.88
CA PRO A 220 -17.63 -17.80 -21.87
C PRO A 220 -16.54 -18.76 -21.39
N PHE A 221 -15.50 -18.26 -20.71
CA PHE A 221 -14.44 -19.11 -20.17
C PHE A 221 -14.98 -20.04 -19.07
N GLN A 222 -15.76 -19.48 -18.14
CA GLN A 222 -16.39 -20.25 -17.07
C GLN A 222 -17.36 -21.31 -17.61
N SER A 223 -18.07 -21.00 -18.70
CA SER A 223 -18.94 -21.95 -19.39
C SER A 223 -18.15 -23.11 -19.99
N SER A 224 -17.01 -22.84 -20.63
CA SER A 224 -16.12 -23.88 -21.16
C SER A 224 -15.52 -24.76 -20.07
N ILE A 225 -15.15 -24.19 -18.92
CA ILE A 225 -14.71 -24.96 -17.74
C ILE A 225 -15.84 -25.85 -17.23
N GLN A 226 -17.07 -25.33 -17.13
CA GLN A 226 -18.22 -26.12 -16.68
C GLN A 226 -18.51 -27.28 -17.63
N GLN A 227 -18.42 -27.08 -18.95
CA GLN A 227 -18.56 -28.16 -19.93
C GLN A 227 -17.52 -29.28 -19.75
N LEU A 228 -16.26 -28.93 -19.45
CA LEU A 228 -15.23 -29.92 -19.15
C LEU A 228 -15.58 -30.73 -17.89
N LYS A 229 -16.10 -30.06 -16.84
CA LYS A 229 -16.54 -30.73 -15.60
C LYS A 229 -17.70 -31.68 -15.86
N ASP A 230 -18.74 -31.22 -16.54
CA ASP A 230 -19.94 -32.02 -16.86
C ASP A 230 -19.58 -33.26 -17.69
N THR A 231 -18.61 -33.13 -18.61
CA THR A 231 -18.12 -34.25 -19.42
C THR A 231 -17.46 -35.34 -18.56
N VAL A 232 -16.67 -34.96 -17.57
CA VAL A 232 -16.01 -35.92 -16.66
C VAL A 232 -17.00 -36.51 -15.67
N ASP A 233 -17.87 -35.70 -15.08
CA ASP A 233 -18.89 -36.16 -14.14
C ASP A 233 -19.86 -37.15 -14.80
N SER A 234 -20.23 -36.92 -16.07
CA SER A 234 -21.08 -37.84 -16.85
C SER A 234 -20.40 -39.20 -17.09
N ARG A 235 -19.06 -39.24 -17.21
CA ARG A 235 -18.31 -40.50 -17.39
C ARG A 235 -18.14 -41.27 -16.08
N LEU A 236 -17.95 -40.55 -14.98
CA LEU A 236 -17.75 -41.14 -13.65
C LEU A 236 -19.08 -41.47 -12.95
N GLY A 237 -20.19 -40.87 -13.37
CA GLY A 237 -21.50 -40.95 -12.70
C GLY A 237 -21.55 -40.21 -11.36
N ARG A 238 -20.52 -39.40 -11.05
CA ARG A 238 -20.39 -38.62 -9.80
C ARG A 238 -19.33 -37.53 -9.96
N PRO A 239 -19.35 -36.48 -9.11
CA PRO A 239 -18.27 -35.50 -9.04
C PRO A 239 -16.90 -36.14 -8.81
N ASP A 240 -15.86 -35.59 -9.45
CA ASP A 240 -14.50 -36.09 -9.32
C ASP A 240 -13.96 -35.92 -7.87
N PRO A 241 -13.58 -37.02 -7.18
CA PRO A 241 -13.06 -36.95 -5.82
C PRO A 241 -11.71 -36.22 -5.70
N GLN A 242 -10.94 -36.07 -6.79
CA GLN A 242 -9.67 -35.32 -6.80
C GLN A 242 -9.85 -33.86 -7.22
N GLY A 243 -11.10 -33.43 -7.47
CA GLY A 243 -11.42 -32.10 -7.98
C GLY A 243 -11.02 -31.91 -9.44
N TYR A 244 -11.24 -30.70 -9.96
CA TYR A 244 -11.22 -30.45 -11.41
C TYR A 244 -9.92 -29.82 -11.93
N TYR A 245 -8.83 -29.88 -11.15
CA TYR A 245 -7.59 -29.19 -11.51
C TYR A 245 -6.87 -29.83 -12.70
N HIS A 246 -7.06 -31.14 -12.87
CA HIS A 246 -6.35 -32.00 -13.82
C HIS A 246 -7.18 -32.33 -15.07
N LEU A 247 -8.29 -31.62 -15.30
CA LEU A 247 -9.16 -31.87 -16.44
C LEU A 247 -8.41 -31.72 -17.78
N PRO A 248 -8.49 -32.72 -18.69
CA PRO A 248 -7.92 -32.59 -20.02
C PRO A 248 -8.59 -31.44 -20.77
N GLY A 249 -7.81 -30.61 -21.47
CA GLY A 249 -8.30 -29.42 -22.16
C GLY A 249 -8.32 -28.14 -21.32
N ARG A 250 -8.18 -28.25 -19.98
CA ARG A 250 -8.15 -27.06 -19.11
C ARG A 250 -6.93 -26.18 -19.38
N ALA A 251 -5.77 -26.78 -19.61
CA ALA A 251 -4.55 -26.05 -19.95
C ALA A 251 -4.68 -25.32 -21.29
N GLU A 252 -5.33 -25.94 -22.27
CA GLU A 252 -5.61 -25.36 -23.59
C GLU A 252 -6.56 -24.16 -23.50
N LEU A 253 -7.64 -24.28 -22.71
CA LEU A 253 -8.54 -23.15 -22.43
C LEU A 253 -7.82 -22.01 -21.73
N ALA A 254 -6.97 -22.33 -20.74
CA ALA A 254 -6.21 -21.30 -20.04
C ALA A 254 -5.23 -20.58 -20.97
N LEU A 255 -4.59 -21.32 -21.88
CA LEU A 255 -3.68 -20.76 -22.88
C LEU A 255 -4.39 -19.83 -23.87
N GLN A 256 -5.68 -20.05 -24.19
CA GLN A 256 -6.45 -19.13 -25.03
C GLN A 256 -6.59 -17.76 -24.37
N VAL A 257 -6.90 -17.73 -23.07
CA VAL A 257 -6.95 -16.49 -22.29
C VAL A 257 -5.57 -15.84 -22.22
N GLN A 258 -4.53 -16.62 -21.91
CA GLN A 258 -3.17 -16.11 -21.78
C GLN A 258 -2.59 -15.59 -23.12
N LYS A 259 -2.99 -16.17 -24.25
CA LYS A 259 -2.61 -15.72 -25.60
C LYS A 259 -2.96 -14.26 -25.87
N GLU A 260 -4.07 -13.80 -25.31
CA GLU A 260 -4.53 -12.42 -25.48
C GLU A 260 -3.87 -11.47 -24.48
N ILE A 261 -3.60 -11.94 -23.26
CA ILE A 261 -3.09 -11.10 -22.16
C ILE A 261 -1.57 -10.95 -22.23
N LEU A 262 -0.84 -12.05 -22.38
CA LEU A 262 0.63 -12.09 -22.26
C LEU A 262 1.38 -11.11 -23.18
N PRO A 263 1.00 -10.94 -24.46
CA PRO A 263 1.66 -9.97 -25.35
C PRO A 263 1.62 -8.53 -24.82
N SER A 264 0.54 -8.15 -24.14
CA SER A 264 0.39 -6.82 -23.54
C SER A 264 1.40 -6.55 -22.42
N PHE A 265 1.99 -7.61 -21.85
CA PHE A 265 3.00 -7.56 -20.79
C PHE A 265 4.38 -8.05 -21.27
N GLY A 266 4.63 -8.12 -22.58
CA GLY A 266 5.95 -8.49 -23.10
C GLY A 266 6.28 -9.97 -23.05
N PHE A 267 5.30 -10.82 -22.75
CA PHE A 267 5.45 -12.28 -22.83
C PHE A 267 4.93 -12.78 -24.17
N GLU A 268 5.48 -13.90 -24.63
CA GLU A 268 4.95 -14.59 -25.79
C GLU A 268 3.58 -15.21 -25.44
N GLY A 269 2.58 -15.04 -26.31
CA GLY A 269 1.28 -15.71 -26.20
C GLY A 269 1.35 -17.20 -26.54
N SER A 270 2.30 -17.94 -25.97
CA SER A 270 2.53 -19.34 -26.26
C SER A 270 2.80 -20.14 -24.98
N LYS A 271 2.82 -21.47 -25.08
CA LYS A 271 3.15 -22.33 -23.93
C LYS A 271 4.55 -21.99 -23.36
N VAL A 272 5.47 -21.55 -24.22
CA VAL A 272 6.81 -21.12 -23.83
C VAL A 272 6.73 -19.84 -22.98
N GLY A 273 5.97 -18.83 -23.41
CA GLY A 273 5.82 -17.58 -22.65
C GLY A 273 5.15 -17.76 -21.28
N VAL A 274 4.27 -18.76 -21.14
CA VAL A 274 3.66 -19.13 -19.83
C VAL A 274 4.67 -19.81 -18.91
N GLN A 275 5.59 -20.60 -19.46
CA GLN A 275 6.65 -21.31 -18.71
C GLN A 275 7.88 -20.44 -18.43
N ASP A 276 7.95 -19.25 -19.02
CA ASP A 276 9.02 -18.27 -18.84
C ASP A 276 8.65 -17.10 -17.87
N PRO A 277 7.97 -17.31 -16.71
CA PRO A 277 7.63 -16.21 -15.82
C PRO A 277 8.81 -15.77 -14.94
N CYS A 278 9.93 -16.48 -15.00
CA CYS A 278 11.14 -16.14 -14.25
C CYS A 278 12.28 -15.94 -15.25
N PRO A 279 12.59 -14.70 -15.68
CA PRO A 279 13.88 -14.49 -16.31
C PRO A 279 14.93 -15.04 -15.33
N PRO A 280 15.92 -15.82 -15.81
CA PRO A 280 16.93 -16.39 -14.93
C PRO A 280 17.45 -15.26 -14.05
N ARG A 281 17.32 -15.38 -12.73
CA ARG A 281 17.70 -14.37 -11.71
C ARG A 281 19.19 -13.97 -11.76
N HIS A 282 19.93 -14.45 -12.75
CA HIS A 282 21.35 -14.27 -12.93
C HIS A 282 21.69 -14.11 -14.42
N ALA A 283 21.18 -13.06 -15.08
CA ALA A 283 22.06 -12.33 -16.00
C ALA A 283 22.89 -11.36 -15.15
N ALA A 284 23.80 -11.95 -14.37
CA ALA A 284 24.93 -11.20 -13.84
C ALA A 284 25.59 -10.49 -15.03
N LEU A 285 25.94 -9.23 -14.82
CA LEU A 285 26.76 -8.43 -15.72
C LEU A 285 27.86 -9.31 -16.33
N PRO A 286 28.19 -9.16 -17.62
CA PRO A 286 29.32 -9.86 -18.21
C PRO A 286 30.60 -9.33 -17.53
N PHE A 287 31.03 -10.00 -16.46
CA PHE A 287 32.42 -10.00 -16.08
C PHE A 287 33.14 -10.80 -17.17
N ASN A 288 33.65 -10.07 -18.17
CA ASN A 288 34.66 -10.58 -19.09
C ASN A 288 35.83 -11.13 -18.27
N LEU A 289 35.87 -12.44 -18.09
CA LEU A 289 37.09 -13.17 -17.78
C LEU A 289 37.49 -13.94 -19.04
N PRO A 290 38.74 -13.82 -19.51
CA PRO A 290 39.20 -14.47 -20.72
C PRO A 290 39.25 -15.99 -20.50
N ILE A 291 38.63 -16.72 -21.43
CA ILE A 291 38.70 -18.17 -21.52
C ILE A 291 40.12 -18.52 -21.96
N ALA A 292 40.86 -19.23 -21.09
CA ALA A 292 42.06 -19.94 -21.51
C ALA A 292 41.61 -21.27 -22.15
N ASP A 293 41.96 -21.44 -23.42
CA ASP A 293 41.79 -22.67 -24.18
C ASP A 293 42.48 -23.84 -23.47
N THR A 294 41.72 -24.89 -23.18
CA THR A 294 42.28 -26.25 -23.06
C THR A 294 41.37 -27.22 -23.79
N THR A 295 41.81 -27.56 -25.00
CA THR A 295 41.36 -28.69 -25.78
C THR A 295 41.61 -29.99 -24.99
N SER A 296 40.55 -30.76 -24.73
CA SER A 296 40.68 -32.17 -24.37
C SER A 296 39.62 -32.98 -25.11
N SER A 297 40.13 -33.75 -26.07
CA SER A 297 39.43 -34.72 -26.89
C SER A 297 38.92 -35.89 -26.05
N PHE A 298 37.65 -36.27 -26.23
CA PHE A 298 37.19 -37.61 -25.90
C PHE A 298 36.49 -38.20 -27.12
N SER A 299 37.01 -39.34 -27.57
CA SER A 299 36.48 -40.19 -28.63
C SER A 299 35.34 -41.06 -28.09
N CYS A 300 34.24 -41.16 -28.83
CA CYS A 300 33.25 -42.21 -28.65
C CYS A 300 33.80 -43.55 -29.16
N VAL A 301 33.50 -44.61 -28.40
CA VAL A 301 33.29 -45.98 -28.90
C VAL A 301 31.87 -46.36 -28.57
#